data_AF-A0A645GSW4-F1
#
_entry.id   AF-A0A645GSW4-F1
#
_cell.length_a   1.000
_cell.length_b   1.000
_cell.length_c   1.000
_cell.angle_alpha   90.00
_cell.angle_beta   90.00
_cell.angle_gamma   90.00
#
_symmetry.space_group_name_H-M   'P 1'
#
loop_
_entity.id
_entity.type
_entity.pdbx_description
1 polymer ?
#
loop_
_entity_poly.entity_id
_entity_poly.type
_entity_poly.pdbx_seq_one_letter_code
_entity_poly.pdbx_strand_id
1 'polypeptide(L)'
;MVFRIGIKHTDISNPDTFFGYYKDDGFKKKKNLGRVEQMDPSTGKSKWIDIENKWLEVYRNRHSVPGFSATHLVTGEDEWLCEAYMKTDYSKLTEQDFQNTINEYLAYLIKEGRVYES
;
A
#
# COMPACT_ATOMS: atom_id res chain seq x y z
N MET A 1 -2.33 9.61 5.40
CA MET A 1 -2.06 10.95 4.84
C MET A 1 -1.55 11.87 5.94
N VAL A 2 -0.63 12.77 5.63
CA VAL A 2 -0.05 13.73 6.57
C VAL A 2 -0.02 15.09 5.89
N PHE A 3 -0.60 16.10 6.56
CA PHE A 3 -0.67 17.48 6.07
C PHE A 3 -0.65 18.48 7.22
N ARG A 4 -0.43 19.75 6.90
CA ARG A 4 -0.35 20.85 7.89
C ARG A 4 -1.74 21.44 8.13
N ILE A 5 -2.17 21.43 9.39
CA ILE A 5 -3.42 22.07 9.80
C ILE A 5 -3.25 23.59 9.82
N GLY A 6 -4.29 24.33 9.42
CA GLY A 6 -4.31 25.80 9.46
C GLY A 6 -3.62 26.50 8.29
N ILE A 7 -3.03 25.75 7.36
CA ILE A 7 -2.43 26.26 6.12
C ILE A 7 -3.25 25.71 4.94
N LYS A 8 -3.62 26.57 4.00
CA LYS A 8 -4.35 26.13 2.80
C LYS A 8 -3.46 25.20 1.96
N HIS A 9 -4.04 24.15 1.40
CA HIS A 9 -3.30 23.21 0.54
C HIS A 9 -2.78 23.86 -0.75
N THR A 10 -3.42 24.93 -1.21
CA THR A 10 -3.03 25.69 -2.39
C THR A 10 -1.94 26.74 -2.12
N ASP A 11 -1.49 26.89 -0.87
CA ASP A 11 -0.45 27.84 -0.52
C ASP A 11 0.92 27.36 -1.03
N ILE A 12 1.68 28.23 -1.70
CA ILE A 12 3.01 27.94 -2.26
C ILE A 12 3.99 27.50 -1.17
N SER A 13 3.79 27.97 0.07
CA SER A 13 4.62 27.59 1.22
C SER A 13 4.23 26.24 1.83
N ASN A 14 3.08 25.68 1.45
CA ASN A 14 2.63 24.38 1.93
C ASN A 14 3.27 23.30 1.05
N PRO A 15 4.09 22.41 1.62
CA PRO A 15 4.53 21.25 0.86
C PRO A 15 3.32 20.39 0.52
N ASP A 16 3.41 19.66 -0.59
CA ASP A 16 2.40 18.69 -1.04
C ASP A 16 1.90 17.79 0.09
N THR A 17 0.75 17.14 -0.09
CA THR A 17 0.28 16.16 0.89
C THR A 17 1.11 14.88 0.77
N PHE A 18 1.54 14.35 1.91
CA PHE A 18 2.23 13.06 1.95
C PHE A 18 1.22 11.94 2.21
N PHE A 19 1.28 10.89 1.41
CA PHE A 19 0.49 9.69 1.55
C PHE A 19 1.40 8.49 1.82
N GLY A 20 1.10 7.75 2.89
CA GLY A 20 1.76 6.50 3.26
C GLY A 20 0.76 5.35 3.22
N TYR A 21 1.11 4.27 2.51
CA TYR A 21 0.30 3.06 2.39
C TYR A 21 0.67 2.06 3.48
N TYR A 22 0.20 2.36 4.68
CA TYR A 22 0.63 1.75 5.93
C TYR A 22 -0.25 0.57 6.38
N LYS A 23 -0.53 -0.36 5.46
CA LYS A 23 -1.35 -1.54 5.76
C LYS A 23 -0.63 -2.59 6.61
N ASP A 24 0.70 -2.69 6.49
CA ASP A 24 1.53 -3.55 7.33
C ASP A 24 2.35 -2.68 8.28
N ASP A 25 1.96 -2.69 9.56
CA ASP A 25 2.63 -2.00 10.66
C ASP A 25 3.42 -2.97 11.54
N GLY A 26 3.57 -4.24 11.14
CA GLY A 26 4.29 -5.24 11.94
C GLY A 26 3.51 -5.75 13.15
N PHE A 27 2.24 -5.38 13.34
CA PHE A 27 1.38 -5.95 14.39
C PHE A 27 0.44 -7.02 13.83
N LYS A 28 0.11 -8.02 14.65
CA LYS A 28 -0.89 -9.06 14.32
C LYS A 28 -1.95 -9.14 15.40
N LYS A 29 -3.20 -9.36 14.99
CA LYS A 29 -4.30 -9.60 15.93
C LYS A 29 -4.21 -11.03 16.47
N LYS A 30 -4.17 -11.17 17.80
CA LYS A 30 -4.16 -12.45 18.51
C LYS A 30 -5.42 -12.57 19.37
N LYS A 31 -6.03 -13.77 19.35
CA LYS A 31 -7.25 -14.05 20.11
C LYS A 31 -7.02 -13.73 21.59
N ASN A 32 -7.96 -13.01 22.20
CA ASN A 32 -7.97 -12.58 23.61
C ASN A 32 -6.79 -11.70 24.08
N LEU A 33 -5.89 -11.30 23.19
CA LEU A 33 -4.71 -10.48 23.53
C LEU A 33 -4.67 -9.14 22.77
N GLY A 34 -5.50 -8.99 21.73
CA GLY A 34 -5.56 -7.76 20.93
C GLY A 34 -4.50 -7.73 19.83
N ARG A 35 -3.97 -6.55 19.51
CA ARG A 35 -2.86 -6.39 18.56
C ARG A 35 -1.54 -6.60 19.28
N VAL A 36 -0.74 -7.53 18.79
CA VAL A 36 0.59 -7.81 19.33
C VAL A 36 1.66 -7.52 18.29
N GLU A 37 2.76 -6.95 18.75
CA GLU A 37 3.93 -6.71 17.94
C GLU A 37 4.55 -8.03 17.46
N GLN A 38 5.01 -8.07 16.21
CA GLN A 38 5.72 -9.21 15.67
C GLN A 38 7.22 -9.09 15.93
N MET A 39 7.80 -10.15 16.47
CA MET A 39 9.25 -10.32 16.59
C MET A 39 9.75 -11.23 15.47
N ASP A 40 10.96 -10.97 14.98
CA ASP A 40 11.68 -11.85 14.09
C ASP A 40 12.11 -13.12 14.87
N PRO A 41 11.68 -14.33 14.45
CA PRO A 41 12.01 -15.57 15.15
C PRO A 41 13.51 -15.90 15.17
N SER A 42 14.27 -15.39 14.20
CA SER A 42 15.71 -15.67 14.04
C SER A 42 16.59 -14.67 14.78
N THR A 43 16.23 -13.39 14.78
CA THR A 43 17.04 -12.32 15.41
C THR A 43 16.50 -11.86 16.76
N GLY A 44 15.25 -12.21 17.09
CA GLY A 44 14.57 -11.73 18.29
C GLY A 44 14.21 -10.24 18.27
N LYS A 45 14.44 -9.54 17.15
CA LYS A 45 14.19 -8.11 17.02
C LYS A 45 12.73 -7.81 16.68
N SER A 46 12.26 -6.66 17.13
CA SER A 46 10.96 -6.12 16.75
C SER A 46 10.93 -5.76 15.27
N LYS A 47 9.90 -6.21 14.56
CA LYS A 47 9.63 -5.75 13.19
C LYS A 47 9.16 -4.30 13.13
N TRP A 48 8.55 -3.79 14.20
CA TRP A 48 8.07 -2.41 14.25
C TRP A 48 9.22 -1.42 14.12
N ILE A 49 10.36 -1.67 14.77
CA ILE A 49 11.52 -0.76 14.73
C ILE A 49 11.97 -0.49 13.29
N ASP A 50 12.09 -1.53 12.47
CA ASP A 50 12.51 -1.38 11.07
C ASP A 50 11.45 -0.68 10.22
N ILE A 51 10.17 -0.98 10.47
CA ILE A 51 9.03 -0.36 9.80
C ILE A 51 8.96 1.14 10.13
N GLU A 52 9.03 1.49 11.42
CA GLU A 52 8.99 2.86 11.92
C GLU A 52 10.12 3.69 11.31
N ASN A 53 11.36 3.16 11.33
CA ASN A 53 12.52 3.84 10.74
C ASN A 53 12.28 4.16 9.26
N LYS A 54 11.80 3.17 8.48
CA LYS A 54 11.49 3.36 7.06
C LYS A 54 10.37 4.39 6.85
N TRP A 55 9.31 4.36 7.68
CA TRP A 55 8.20 5.30 7.55
C TRP A 55 8.67 6.74 7.81
N LEU A 56 9.43 6.95 8.88
CA LEU A 56 9.97 8.25 9.24
C LEU A 56 10.93 8.78 8.17
N GLU A 57 11.81 7.93 7.66
CA GLU A 57 12.74 8.29 6.58
C GLU A 57 11.99 8.75 5.33
N VAL A 58 11.05 7.93 4.85
CA VAL A 58 10.28 8.21 3.63
C VAL A 58 9.41 9.45 3.79
N TYR A 59 8.80 9.65 4.96
CA TYR A 59 8.00 10.83 5.25
C TYR A 59 8.85 12.11 5.29
N ARG A 60 9.95 12.10 6.06
CA ARG A 60 10.81 13.29 6.24
C ARG A 60 11.44 13.74 4.91
N ASN A 61 11.86 12.78 4.09
CA ASN A 61 12.45 13.06 2.78
C ASN A 61 11.39 13.18 1.67
N ARG A 62 10.11 12.98 1.98
CA ARG A 62 8.98 13.03 1.04
C ARG A 62 9.15 12.11 -0.17
N HIS A 63 9.79 10.96 0.03
CA HIS A 63 10.03 10.00 -1.05
C HIS A 63 8.71 9.35 -1.49
N SER A 64 8.51 9.25 -2.81
CA SER A 64 7.43 8.47 -3.40
C SER A 64 7.98 7.09 -3.77
N VAL A 65 7.53 6.06 -3.07
CA VAL A 65 7.98 4.68 -3.23
C VAL A 65 6.80 3.85 -3.76
N PRO A 66 6.92 3.19 -4.93
CA PRO A 66 5.85 2.35 -5.47
C PRO A 66 5.37 1.33 -4.44
N GLY A 67 4.05 1.17 -4.32
CA GLY A 67 3.41 0.27 -3.37
C GLY A 67 3.55 0.67 -1.89
N PHE A 68 4.15 1.83 -1.57
CA PHE A 68 4.41 2.24 -0.19
C PHE A 68 4.10 3.70 0.13
N SER A 69 4.40 4.66 -0.73
CA SER A 69 4.13 6.08 -0.48
C SER A 69 3.97 6.90 -1.76
N ALA A 70 3.28 8.03 -1.63
CA ALA A 70 3.13 9.03 -2.69
C ALA A 70 3.18 10.44 -2.08
N THR A 71 3.67 11.40 -2.87
CA THR A 71 3.55 12.82 -2.57
C THR A 71 2.78 13.48 -3.69
N HIS A 72 1.69 14.19 -3.34
CA HIS A 72 0.83 14.84 -4.33
C HIS A 72 0.17 16.08 -3.75
N LEU A 73 0.04 17.11 -4.59
CA LEU A 73 -0.78 18.28 -4.29
C LEU A 73 -2.26 17.89 -4.46
N VAL A 74 -3.05 18.09 -3.41
CA VAL A 74 -4.49 17.78 -3.41
C VAL A 74 -5.31 18.96 -2.91
N THR A 75 -6.53 19.07 -3.40
CA THR A 75 -7.54 20.05 -3.02
C THR A 75 -8.69 19.35 -2.25
N GLY A 76 -9.72 20.11 -1.88
CA GLY A 76 -10.89 19.54 -1.22
C GLY A 76 -11.74 18.63 -2.10
N GLU A 77 -11.62 18.76 -3.43
CA GLU A 77 -12.39 17.98 -4.42
C GLU A 77 -11.66 16.70 -4.86
N ASP A 78 -10.41 16.54 -4.45
CA ASP A 78 -9.57 15.42 -4.83
C ASP A 78 -9.79 14.21 -3.91
N GLU A 79 -9.38 13.01 -4.35
CA GLU A 79 -9.50 11.78 -3.57
C GLU A 79 -8.43 11.74 -2.47
N TRP A 80 -8.80 11.57 -1.21
CA TRP A 80 -7.84 11.57 -0.09
C TRP A 80 -7.33 10.17 0.28
N LEU A 81 -7.08 9.34 -0.73
CA LEU A 81 -6.56 7.98 -0.59
C LEU A 81 -5.15 7.87 -1.20
N CYS A 82 -4.28 7.09 -0.54
CA CYS A 82 -2.91 6.89 -1.04
C CYS A 82 -2.92 6.19 -2.40
N GLU A 83 -3.81 5.21 -2.56
CA GLU A 83 -3.97 4.41 -3.78
C GLU A 83 -4.31 5.24 -5.03
N ALA A 84 -4.89 6.44 -4.88
CA ALA A 84 -5.18 7.33 -6.01
C ALA A 84 -3.91 7.91 -6.66
N TYR A 85 -2.82 8.03 -5.89
CA TYR A 85 -1.59 8.71 -6.32
C TYR A 85 -0.35 7.81 -6.27
N MET A 86 -0.44 6.68 -5.59
CA MET A 86 0.66 5.74 -5.45
C MET A 86 0.78 4.85 -6.69
N LYS A 87 2.01 4.76 -7.22
CA LYS A 87 2.31 3.78 -8.26
C LYS A 87 2.18 2.36 -7.69
N THR A 88 1.46 1.49 -8.40
CA THR A 88 1.39 0.07 -8.06
C THR A 88 2.77 -0.57 -8.19
N ASP A 89 3.17 -1.34 -7.18
CA ASP A 89 4.38 -2.14 -7.22
C ASP A 89 4.11 -3.48 -7.93
N TYR A 90 4.70 -3.65 -9.13
CA TYR A 90 4.61 -4.87 -9.93
C TYR A 90 5.80 -5.81 -9.73
N SER A 91 6.72 -5.53 -8.80
CA SER A 91 7.93 -6.34 -8.59
C SER A 91 7.65 -7.79 -8.20
N LYS A 92 6.46 -8.07 -7.67
CA LYS A 92 6.02 -9.41 -7.26
C LYS A 92 5.21 -10.15 -8.33
N LEU A 93 4.88 -9.51 -9.45
CA LEU A 93 4.09 -10.12 -10.50
C LEU A 93 4.94 -11.16 -11.24
N THR A 94 4.43 -12.39 -11.31
CA THR A 94 5.10 -13.52 -11.96
C THR A 94 4.31 -14.02 -13.16
N GLU A 95 4.98 -14.81 -14.02
CA GLU A 95 4.32 -15.51 -15.13
C GLU A 95 3.20 -16.45 -14.62
N GLN A 96 3.37 -17.03 -13.42
CA GLN A 96 2.34 -17.87 -12.81
C GLN A 96 1.07 -17.09 -12.47
N ASP A 97 1.20 -15.84 -11.99
CA ASP A 97 0.04 -14.97 -11.72
C ASP A 97 -0.73 -14.68 -13.01
N PHE A 98 -0.01 -14.46 -14.11
CA PHE A 98 -0.61 -14.29 -15.43
C PHE A 98 -1.34 -15.56 -15.89
N GLN A 99 -0.68 -16.73 -15.81
CA GLN A 99 -1.30 -18.01 -16.19
C GLN A 99 -2.55 -18.30 -15.36
N ASN A 100 -2.52 -18.01 -14.06
CA ASN A 100 -3.68 -18.17 -13.18
C ASN A 100 -4.84 -17.28 -13.63
N THR A 101 -4.56 -16.02 -13.96
CA THR A 101 -5.58 -15.07 -14.45
C THR A 101 -6.25 -15.58 -15.74
N ILE A 102 -5.47 -16.13 -16.67
CA ILE A 102 -6.00 -16.71 -17.92
C ILE A 102 -6.83 -17.96 -17.62
N ASN A 103 -6.37 -18.84 -16.72
CA ASN A 103 -7.09 -20.04 -16.32
C ASN A 103 -8.43 -19.71 -15.66
N GLU A 104 -8.46 -18.70 -14.78
CA GLU A 104 -9.69 -18.21 -14.14
C GLU A 104 -10.68 -17.68 -15.17
N TYR A 105 -10.19 -16.91 -16.14
CA TYR A 105 -11.03 -16.41 -17.24
C TYR A 105 -11.58 -17.55 -18.11
N LEU A 106 -10.77 -18.55 -18.44
CA LEU A 106 -11.21 -19.74 -19.18
C LEU A 106 -12.27 -20.52 -18.40
N ALA A 107 -12.03 -20.76 -17.10
CA ALA A 107 -12.99 -21.43 -16.22
C ALA A 107 -14.33 -20.69 -16.17
N TYR A 108 -14.30 -19.34 -16.14
CA TYR A 108 -15.50 -18.53 -16.26
C TYR A 108 -16.22 -18.73 -17.60
N LEU A 109 -15.51 -18.74 -18.73
CA LEU A 109 -16.12 -18.95 -20.05
C LEU A 109 -16.77 -20.33 -20.19
N ILE A 110 -16.14 -21.37 -19.64
CA ILE A 110 -16.69 -22.74 -19.58
C ILE A 110 -17.95 -22.76 -18.72
N LYS A 111 -17.90 -22.14 -17.53
CA LYS A 111 -19.05 -22.04 -16.62
C LYS A 111 -20.26 -21.35 -17.25
N GLU A 112 -20.03 -20.30 -18.02
CA GLU A 112 -21.07 -19.55 -18.72
C GLU A 112 -21.52 -20.20 -20.05
N GLY A 113 -20.94 -21.34 -20.42
CA GLY A 113 -21.28 -22.05 -21.68
C GLY A 113 -20.90 -21.28 -22.94
N ARG A 114 -19.94 -20.34 -22.85
CA ARG A 114 -19.49 -19.51 -23.99
C ARG A 114 -18.37 -20.17 -24.79
N VAL A 115 -17.73 -21.20 -24.24
CA VAL A 115 -16.70 -22.00 -24.89
C VAL A 115 -17.02 -23.47 -24.64
N TYR A 116 -16.98 -24.27 -25.70
CA TYR A 116 -17.09 -25.72 -25.65
C TYR A 116 -15.72 -26.31 -26.00
N GLU A 117 -15.23 -27.26 -25.21
CA GLU A 117 -14.16 -28.15 -25.68
C GLU A 117 -14.76 -29.00 -26.81
N SER A 118 -14.24 -28.83 -28.02
CA SER A 118 -14.50 -29.69 -29.18
C SER A 118 -13.61 -30.91 -29.15
#